data_AF-A0A7C6A783-F1
#
_entry.id   AF-A0A7C6A783-F1
#
_cell.length_a   1.000
_cell.length_b   1.000
_cell.length_c   1.000
_cell.angle_alpha   90.00
_cell.angle_beta   90.00
_cell.angle_gamma   90.00
#
_symmetry.space_group_name_H-M   'P 1'
#
loop_
_entity.id
_entity.type
_entity.pdbx_description
1 polymer ?
#
loop_
_entity_poly.entity_id
_entity_poly.type
_entity_poly.pdbx_seq_one_letter_code
_entity_poly.pdbx_strand_id
1 'polypeptide(L)'
;MSTEHAHEHDHGDSKKRLVGFYNAAEWAMDGVCTLEVYAEVDEHDEAQVRKELEDLGINYDLTKKGIVKGYFEGSYDRVFPIMRTLLEKGWHW
;
A
#
# COMPACT_ATOMS: atom_id res chain seq x y z
N MET A 1 -5.53 40.58 5.11
CA MET A 1 -4.70 39.78 4.17
C MET A 1 -3.52 39.32 5.00
N SER A 2 -3.34 38.05 5.36
CA SER A 2 -3.68 36.82 4.67
C SER A 2 -4.11 35.76 5.69
N THR A 3 -5.06 34.92 5.30
CA THR A 3 -5.56 33.77 6.07
C THR A 3 -4.50 32.68 6.11
N GLU A 4 -3.96 32.44 7.29
CA GLU A 4 -3.16 31.25 7.57
C GLU A 4 -4.10 30.05 7.56
N HIS A 5 -4.16 29.36 6.42
CA HIS A 5 -4.75 28.02 6.32
C HIS A 5 -3.85 27.07 7.12
N ALA A 6 -4.17 26.89 8.39
CA ALA A 6 -3.82 25.68 9.10
C ALA A 6 -4.52 24.53 8.37
N HIS A 7 -3.80 23.88 7.47
CA HIS A 7 -4.16 22.55 7.02
C HIS A 7 -4.03 21.64 8.25
N GLU A 8 -5.13 21.49 8.98
CA GLU A 8 -5.37 20.32 9.81
C GLU A 8 -5.20 19.11 8.88
N HIS A 9 -4.02 18.49 8.95
CA HIS A 9 -3.87 17.11 8.57
C HIS A 9 -4.68 16.31 9.58
N ASP A 10 -5.98 16.23 9.32
CA ASP A 10 -6.82 15.15 9.81
C ASP A 10 -6.16 13.88 9.26
N HIS A 11 -5.26 13.30 10.05
CA HIS A 11 -4.79 11.94 9.86
C HIS A 11 -6.00 11.06 10.17
N GLY A 12 -6.97 11.02 9.26
CA GLY A 12 -7.91 9.92 9.16
C GLY A 12 -7.08 8.66 9.26
N ASP A 13 -7.34 7.90 10.31
CA ASP A 13 -6.55 6.76 10.80
C ASP A 13 -6.67 5.61 9.79
N SER A 14 -6.17 5.83 8.58
CA SER A 14 -6.12 4.84 7.53
C SER A 14 -5.09 3.81 8.00
N LYS A 15 -5.59 2.63 8.40
CA LYS A 15 -4.77 1.52 8.91
C LYS A 15 -4.06 0.84 7.74
N LYS A 16 -3.19 1.59 7.08
CA LYS A 16 -2.34 1.15 5.96
C LYS A 16 -1.26 0.21 6.47
N ARG A 17 -1.41 -1.07 6.17
CA ARG A 17 -0.56 -2.15 6.65
C ARG A 17 0.13 -2.93 5.54
N LEU A 18 1.39 -3.27 5.76
CA LEU A 18 2.12 -4.31 5.06
C LEU A 18 1.82 -5.63 5.77
N VAL A 19 1.10 -6.53 5.10
CA VAL A 19 0.56 -7.74 5.74
C VAL A 19 1.52 -8.91 5.61
N GLY A 20 2.24 -8.96 4.50
CA GLY A 20 3.05 -10.10 4.15
C GLY A 20 4.18 -9.70 3.23
N PHE A 21 5.34 -10.28 3.51
CA PHE A 21 6.43 -10.36 2.55
C PHE A 21 6.93 -11.80 2.59
N TYR A 22 6.59 -12.56 1.57
CA TYR A 22 6.89 -13.97 1.53
C TYR A 22 7.28 -14.39 0.12
N ASN A 23 7.88 -15.56 0.05
CA ASN A 23 8.25 -16.26 -1.15
C ASN A 23 7.67 -17.67 -1.03
N ALA A 24 7.02 -18.15 -2.09
CA ALA A 24 6.79 -19.58 -2.19
C ALA A 24 8.18 -20.25 -2.21
N ALA A 25 8.39 -21.30 -1.41
CA ALA A 25 9.71 -21.93 -1.23
C ALA A 25 10.34 -22.37 -2.57
N GLU A 26 9.50 -22.69 -3.56
CA GLU A 26 9.90 -23.01 -4.94
C GLU A 26 10.53 -21.81 -5.67
N TRP A 27 10.03 -20.60 -5.43
CA TRP A 27 10.44 -19.38 -6.14
C TRP A 27 11.46 -18.54 -5.39
N ALA A 28 11.76 -18.92 -4.14
CA ALA A 28 12.82 -18.31 -3.34
C ALA A 28 14.20 -18.45 -4.02
N MET A 29 14.44 -19.56 -4.72
CA MET A 29 15.68 -19.79 -5.49
C MET A 29 15.73 -18.93 -6.76
N ASP A 30 14.58 -18.60 -7.33
CA ASP A 30 14.44 -17.73 -8.51
C ASP A 30 14.42 -16.24 -8.15
N GLY A 31 14.54 -15.91 -6.86
CA GLY A 31 14.58 -14.54 -6.37
C GLY A 31 13.24 -13.81 -6.44
N VAL A 32 12.13 -14.53 -6.55
CA VAL A 32 10.77 -13.96 -6.62
C VAL A 32 10.14 -13.92 -5.23
N CYS A 33 9.42 -12.84 -4.94
CA CYS A 33 8.68 -12.65 -3.71
C CYS A 33 7.37 -11.89 -3.97
N THR A 34 6.47 -12.00 -3.00
CA THR A 34 5.17 -11.36 -2.99
C THR A 34 5.10 -10.41 -1.80
N LEU A 35 4.69 -9.18 -2.07
CA LEU A 35 4.37 -8.16 -1.09
C LEU A 35 2.85 -8.03 -1.01
N GLU A 36 2.27 -8.19 0.17
CA GLU A 36 0.85 -8.01 0.44
C GLU A 36 0.60 -6.76 1.28
N VAL A 37 -0.45 -6.03 0.91
CA VAL A 37 -0.86 -4.79 1.55
C VAL A 37 -2.34 -4.84 1.90
N TYR A 38 -2.70 -4.13 2.97
CA TYR A 38 -4.07 -4.01 3.46
C TYR A 38 -4.30 -2.61 3.98
N ALA A 39 -5.41 -1.99 3.65
CA ALA A 39 -5.82 -0.74 4.24
C ALA A 39 -7.31 -0.76 4.58
N GLU A 40 -7.64 -0.36 5.80
CA GLU A 40 -8.99 0.11 6.14
C GLU A 40 -9.01 1.62 5.90
N VAL A 41 -9.95 2.07 5.08
CA VAL A 41 -10.06 3.44 4.59
C VAL A 41 -11.51 3.88 4.58
N ASP A 42 -11.76 5.15 4.84
CA ASP A 42 -13.08 5.75 4.64
C ASP A 42 -13.35 5.94 3.14
N GLU A 43 -14.62 6.12 2.77
CA GLU A 43 -15.05 6.26 1.36
C GLU A 43 -14.35 7.42 0.64
N HIS A 44 -14.00 8.47 1.39
CA HIS A 44 -13.32 9.65 0.87
C HIS A 44 -11.86 9.35 0.48
N ASP A 45 -11.20 8.42 1.17
CA ASP A 45 -9.79 8.10 0.99
C ASP A 45 -9.55 6.85 0.13
N GLU A 46 -10.59 6.03 -0.08
CA GLU A 46 -10.50 4.80 -0.87
C GLU A 46 -9.95 5.07 -2.27
N ALA A 47 -10.42 6.13 -2.94
CA ALA A 47 -9.94 6.51 -4.27
C ALA A 47 -8.45 6.90 -4.27
N GLN A 48 -7.97 7.57 -3.23
CA GLN A 48 -6.57 7.96 -3.10
C GLN A 48 -5.67 6.74 -2.88
N VAL A 49 -6.06 5.84 -1.99
CA VAL A 49 -5.29 4.61 -1.73
C VAL A 49 -5.26 3.71 -2.96
N ARG A 50 -6.39 3.59 -3.68
CA ARG A 50 -6.44 2.86 -4.95
C ARG A 50 -5.47 3.41 -5.99
N LYS A 51 -5.48 4.73 -6.19
CA LYS A 51 -4.57 5.38 -7.12
C LYS A 51 -3.10 5.16 -6.72
N GLU A 52 -2.79 5.26 -5.43
CA GLU A 52 -1.44 4.98 -4.92
C GLU A 52 -0.99 3.55 -5.21
N LEU A 53 -1.85 2.54 -5.02
CA LEU A 53 -1.54 1.15 -5.34
C LEU A 53 -1.40 0.93 -6.86
N GLU A 54 -2.28 1.54 -7.66
CA GLU A 54 -2.24 1.47 -9.13
C GLU A 54 -0.96 2.10 -9.70
N ASP A 55 -0.56 3.27 -9.20
CA ASP A 55 0.67 3.98 -9.60
C ASP A 55 1.92 3.15 -9.29
N LEU A 56 1.87 2.30 -8.25
CA LEU A 56 2.94 1.37 -7.86
C LEU A 56 2.85 0.02 -8.60
N GLY A 57 1.83 -0.19 -9.43
CA GLY A 57 1.59 -1.44 -10.14
C GLY A 57 1.13 -2.59 -9.25
N ILE A 58 0.63 -2.30 -8.05
CA ILE A 58 0.12 -3.29 -7.10
C ILE A 58 -1.28 -3.70 -7.54
N ASN A 59 -1.49 -5.00 -7.73
CA ASN A 59 -2.82 -5.53 -8.00
C ASN A 59 -3.67 -5.42 -6.73
N TYR A 60 -4.90 -4.95 -6.83
CA TYR A 60 -5.77 -4.81 -5.67
C TYR A 60 -7.19 -5.30 -5.93
N ASP A 61 -7.86 -5.69 -4.86
CA ASP A 61 -9.23 -6.18 -4.84
C ASP A 61 -10.10 -5.35 -3.90
N LEU A 62 -11.36 -5.18 -4.28
CA LEU A 62 -12.38 -4.39 -3.57
C LEU A 62 -13.56 -5.27 -3.13
N THR A 63 -13.29 -6.46 -2.60
CA THR A 63 -14.32 -7.38 -2.09
C THR A 63 -15.18 -6.77 -0.98
N LYS A 64 -14.71 -5.73 -0.29
CA LYS A 64 -15.47 -5.05 0.76
C LYS A 64 -15.20 -3.55 0.76
N LYS A 65 -16.28 -2.76 0.76
CA LYS A 65 -16.24 -1.29 0.85
C LYS A 65 -15.43 -0.82 2.07
N GLY A 66 -14.56 0.16 1.87
CA GLY A 66 -13.66 0.67 2.91
C GLY A 66 -12.51 -0.28 3.29
N ILE A 67 -12.32 -1.37 2.53
CA ILE A 67 -11.17 -2.27 2.67
C ILE A 67 -10.50 -2.42 1.32
N VAL A 68 -9.22 -2.09 1.26
CA VAL A 68 -8.38 -2.31 0.08
C VAL A 68 -7.34 -3.38 0.43
N LYS A 69 -7.33 -4.48 -0.32
CA LYS A 69 -6.29 -5.51 -0.25
C LYS A 69 -5.53 -5.51 -1.55
N GLY A 70 -4.21 -5.57 -1.48
CA GLY A 70 -3.39 -5.65 -2.67
C GLY A 70 -2.20 -6.59 -2.53
N TYR A 71 -1.66 -6.99 -3.67
CA TYR A 71 -0.43 -7.75 -3.74
C TYR A 71 0.39 -7.34 -4.96
N PHE A 72 1.70 -7.47 -4.82
CA PHE A 72 2.65 -7.32 -5.92
C PHE A 72 3.63 -8.48 -5.88
N GLU A 73 3.76 -9.17 -7.00
CA GLU A 73 4.68 -10.28 -7.19
C GLU A 73 5.79 -9.87 -8.16
N GLY A 74 7.04 -10.15 -7.79
CA GLY A 74 8.18 -9.87 -8.64
C GLY A 74 9.50 -10.25 -8.01
N SER A 75 10.60 -9.96 -8.71
CA SER A 75 11.94 -10.15 -8.14
C SER A 75 12.19 -9.18 -6.98
N TYR A 76 13.06 -9.57 -6.05
CA TYR A 76 13.47 -8.71 -4.91
C TYR A 76 13.84 -7.27 -5.33
N ASP A 77 14.57 -7.11 -6.44
CA ASP A 77 14.97 -5.80 -6.97
C ASP A 77 13.78 -4.90 -7.37
N ARG A 78 12.62 -5.49 -7.69
CA ARG A 78 11.39 -4.77 -8.01
C ARG A 78 10.51 -4.57 -6.79
N VAL A 79 10.45 -5.56 -5.90
CA VAL A 79 9.58 -5.50 -4.70
C VAL A 79 10.14 -4.53 -3.65
N PHE A 80 11.45 -4.52 -3.42
CA PHE A 80 12.05 -3.66 -2.39
C PHE A 80 11.84 -2.16 -2.62
N PRO A 81 12.00 -1.60 -3.83
CA PRO A 81 11.67 -0.20 -4.09
C PRO A 81 10.20 0.14 -3.82
N ILE A 82 9.27 -0.75 -4.18
CA ILE A 82 7.83 -0.57 -3.92
C ILE A 82 7.58 -0.56 -2.41
N MET A 83 8.12 -1.55 -1.69
CA MET A 83 8.00 -1.62 -0.23
C MET A 83 8.55 -0.37 0.46
N ARG A 84 9.73 0.13 0.03
CA ARG A 84 10.30 1.38 0.56
C ARG A 84 9.37 2.57 0.32
N THR A 85 8.85 2.69 -0.90
CA THR A 85 7.93 3.78 -1.26
C THR A 85 6.66 3.75 -0.40
N LEU A 86 6.11 2.56 -0.11
CA LEU A 86 4.98 2.40 0.79
C LEU A 86 5.34 2.84 2.23
N LEU A 87 6.49 2.43 2.77
CA LEU A 87 6.95 2.85 4.10
C LEU A 87 7.09 4.38 4.19
N GLU A 88 7.65 5.03 3.16
CA GLU A 88 7.75 6.50 3.08
C GLU A 88 6.39 7.19 3.02
N LYS A 89 5.38 6.52 2.47
CA LYS A 89 3.97 6.97 2.40
C LYS A 89 3.16 6.66 3.66
N GLY A 90 3.80 6.16 4.71
CA GLY A 90 3.18 5.90 6.01
C GLY A 90 2.54 4.52 6.18
N TRP A 91 2.79 3.59 5.26
CA TRP A 91 2.44 2.18 5.47
C TRP A 91 3.34 1.58 6.55
N HIS A 92 2.78 0.72 7.39
CA HIS A 92 3.50 0.09 8.51
C HIS A 92 3.23 -1.42 8.60
N TRP A 93 4.03 -2.16 9.35
CA TRP A 93 3.78 -3.58 9.64
C TRP A 93 2.68 -3.76 10.69
#